data_AF-A0A2V8M8P5-F1
#
_entry.id   AF-A0A2V8M8P5-F1
#
_cell.length_a   1.000
_cell.length_b   1.000
_cell.length_c   1.000
_cell.angle_alpha   90.00
_cell.angle_beta   90.00
_cell.angle_gamma   90.00
#
_symmetry.space_group_name_H-M   'P 1'
#
loop_
_entity.id
_entity.type
_entity.pdbx_description
1 polymer ?
#
loop_
_entity_poly.entity_id
_entity_poly.type
_entity_poly.pdbx_seq_one_letter_code
_entity_poly.pdbx_strand_id
1 'polypeptide(L)'
;MENLLILLSGSVGRVGQFRFINRPDQAQQEWSDPIKEPRKIRDIHENEWSAFFKDDWKLTNRLTLNFGVRWDYYGPPWEKHGLTATLRDNGDGLFGISGRSFADWMRTDGRTPAPASELIFVGPKTP
;
A
#
# COMPACT_ATOMS: atom_id res chain seq x y z
N MET A 1 -39.26 -18.48 38.35
CA MET A 1 -38.48 -17.67 37.39
C MET A 1 -37.04 -18.20 37.24
N GLU A 2 -36.79 -19.51 37.34
CA GLU A 2 -35.42 -20.09 37.29
C GLU A 2 -34.92 -20.46 35.87
N ASN A 3 -35.81 -20.46 34.87
CA ASN A 3 -35.49 -21.07 33.56
C ASN A 3 -34.82 -20.13 32.56
N LEU A 4 -34.80 -18.82 32.82
CA LEU A 4 -34.28 -17.83 31.87
C LEU A 4 -32.74 -17.87 31.79
N LEU A 5 -32.08 -18.08 32.92
CA LEU A 5 -30.62 -18.19 33.02
C LEU A 5 -30.08 -19.50 32.41
N ILE A 6 -30.82 -20.61 32.51
CA ILE A 6 -30.46 -21.89 31.89
C ILE A 6 -30.58 -21.81 30.36
N LEU A 7 -31.64 -21.18 29.84
CA LEU A 7 -31.84 -20.96 28.39
C LEU A 7 -30.74 -20.08 27.76
N LEU A 8 -30.23 -19.07 28.49
CA LEU A 8 -29.15 -18.19 28.03
C LEU A 8 -27.75 -18.81 28.14
N SER A 9 -27.55 -19.79 29.03
CA SER A 9 -26.23 -20.43 29.23
C SER A 9 -25.71 -21.21 28.02
N GLY A 10 -26.63 -21.64 27.13
CA GLY A 10 -26.31 -22.37 25.89
C GLY A 10 -26.46 -21.56 24.60
N SER A 11 -26.88 -20.29 24.65
CA SER A 11 -27.26 -19.53 23.45
C SER A 11 -26.11 -18.75 22.77
N VAL A 12 -24.85 -19.00 23.14
CA VAL A 12 -23.70 -18.38 22.47
C VAL A 12 -23.37 -19.18 21.20
N GLY A 13 -23.99 -18.79 20.08
CA GLY A 13 -23.76 -19.44 18.78
C GLY A 13 -22.40 -19.14 18.14
N ARG A 14 -21.75 -18.02 18.49
CA ARG A 14 -20.39 -17.65 18.05
C ARG A 14 -19.79 -16.52 18.88
N VAL A 15 -18.54 -16.66 19.30
CA VAL A 15 -17.69 -15.56 19.78
C VAL A 15 -16.64 -15.27 18.72
N GLY A 16 -16.65 -14.05 18.17
CA GLY A 16 -15.60 -13.57 17.26
C GLY A 16 -14.73 -12.56 17.98
N GLN A 17 -13.43 -12.84 18.10
CA GLN A 17 -12.48 -11.89 18.67
C GLN A 17 -11.62 -11.30 17.56
N PHE A 18 -11.69 -9.98 17.38
CA PHE A 18 -10.87 -9.27 16.41
C PHE A 18 -9.46 -9.07 16.97
N ARG A 19 -8.44 -9.46 16.20
CA ARG A 19 -7.02 -9.32 16.54
C ARG A 19 -6.35 -8.39 15.54
N PHE A 20 -5.60 -7.42 16.04
CA PHE A 20 -4.82 -6.49 15.21
C PHE A 20 -3.60 -6.03 15.98
N ILE A 21 -2.66 -5.45 15.24
CA ILE A 21 -1.49 -4.75 15.77
C ILE A 21 -1.57 -3.32 15.28
N ASN A 22 -1.14 -2.35 16.09
CA ASN A 22 -1.02 -0.96 15.68
C ASN A 22 0.44 -0.54 15.47
N ARG A 23 1.40 -1.36 15.92
CA ARG A 23 2.82 -1.10 15.81
C ARG A 23 3.60 -2.36 15.39
N PRO A 24 4.76 -2.20 14.73
CA PRO A 24 5.54 -3.32 14.18
C PRO A 24 6.26 -4.12 15.26
N ASP A 25 6.62 -3.50 16.38
CA ASP A 25 7.19 -4.15 17.57
C ASP A 25 6.24 -5.17 18.22
N GLN A 26 4.93 -5.00 18.05
CA GLN A 26 3.92 -5.96 18.52
C GLN A 26 3.86 -7.23 17.66
N ALA A 27 4.36 -7.18 16.42
CA ALA A 27 4.31 -8.33 15.53
C ALA A 27 5.02 -9.52 16.16
N GLN A 28 4.34 -10.66 16.21
CA GLN A 28 4.81 -11.90 16.84
C GLN A 28 5.03 -11.86 18.36
N GLN A 29 4.75 -10.74 19.04
CA GLN A 29 4.90 -10.60 20.50
C GLN A 29 3.53 -10.50 21.21
N GLU A 30 2.67 -9.57 20.80
CA GLU A 30 1.40 -9.32 21.47
C GLU A 30 0.35 -8.74 20.49
N TRP A 31 -0.91 -9.09 20.68
CA TRP A 31 -2.03 -8.47 19.94
C TRP A 31 -2.54 -7.24 20.70
N SER A 32 -2.95 -6.19 19.98
CA SER A 32 -3.60 -5.02 20.58
C SER A 32 -4.81 -5.44 21.42
N ASP A 33 -4.87 -4.94 22.65
CA ASP A 33 -5.97 -5.18 23.58
C ASP A 33 -7.18 -4.33 23.18
N PRO A 34 -8.32 -4.93 22.78
CA PRO A 34 -9.50 -4.19 22.34
C PRO A 34 -10.13 -3.32 23.42
N ILE A 35 -9.82 -3.54 24.71
CA ILE A 35 -10.30 -2.69 25.81
C ILE A 35 -9.50 -1.39 25.87
N LYS A 36 -8.19 -1.44 25.61
CA LYS A 36 -7.29 -0.27 25.67
C LYS A 36 -7.19 0.44 24.32
N GLU A 37 -7.17 -0.34 23.26
CA GLU A 37 -7.10 0.10 21.87
C GLU A 37 -8.38 -0.38 21.18
N PRO A 38 -9.47 0.40 21.18
CA PRO A 38 -10.74 -0.07 20.62
C PRO A 38 -10.73 -0.13 19.08
N ARG A 39 -9.67 0.39 18.42
CA ARG A 39 -9.62 0.53 16.96
C ARG A 39 -8.23 0.23 16.41
N LYS A 40 -8.21 -0.40 15.24
CA LYS A 40 -7.04 -0.47 14.36
C LYS A 40 -6.85 0.92 13.75
N ILE A 41 -5.73 1.57 14.06
CA ILE A 41 -5.35 2.86 13.49
C ILE A 41 -4.49 2.58 12.26
N ARG A 42 -4.75 3.28 11.17
CA ARG A 42 -3.93 3.30 9.95
C ARG A 42 -3.77 4.75 9.55
N ASP A 43 -2.59 5.29 9.79
CA ASP A 43 -2.26 6.67 9.43
C ASP A 43 -1.43 6.62 8.14
N ILE A 44 -2.11 6.73 7.00
CA ILE A 44 -1.51 6.57 5.67
C ILE A 44 -1.08 7.94 5.14
N HIS A 45 0.17 8.03 4.71
CA HIS A 45 0.78 9.22 4.16
C HIS A 45 1.26 8.95 2.74
N GLU A 46 1.17 9.97 1.89
CA GLU A 46 1.62 9.93 0.49
C GLU A 46 2.38 11.23 0.17
N ASN A 47 3.44 11.11 -0.63
CA ASN A 47 4.24 12.24 -1.06
C ASN A 47 4.00 12.48 -2.55
N GLU A 48 3.42 13.63 -2.88
CA GLU A 48 3.14 14.02 -4.26
C GLU A 48 3.83 15.33 -4.60
N TRP A 49 4.44 15.39 -5.78
CA TRP A 49 5.09 16.58 -6.31
C TRP A 49 4.66 16.80 -7.74
N SER A 50 4.31 18.04 -8.07
CA SER A 50 3.90 18.42 -9.42
C SER A 50 4.60 19.69 -9.84
N ALA A 51 5.15 19.67 -11.04
CA ALA A 51 5.70 20.84 -11.71
C ALA A 51 4.99 21.03 -13.05
N PHE A 52 4.65 22.27 -13.36
CA PHE A 52 3.99 22.62 -14.61
C PHE A 52 4.60 23.88 -15.20
N PHE A 53 4.95 23.81 -16.47
CA PHE A 53 5.41 24.94 -17.26
C PHE A 53 4.61 25.01 -18.55
N LYS A 54 4.19 26.21 -18.92
CA LYS A 54 3.43 26.45 -20.14
C LYS A 54 3.84 27.78 -20.75
N ASP A 55 3.94 27.79 -22.07
CA ASP A 55 4.26 28.98 -22.84
C ASP A 55 3.40 29.06 -24.12
N ASP A 56 3.24 30.30 -24.59
CA ASP A 56 2.48 30.67 -25.77
C ASP A 56 3.37 31.52 -26.68
N TRP A 57 4.10 30.86 -27.58
CA TRP A 57 5.08 31.53 -28.43
C TRP A 57 4.50 31.88 -29.80
N LYS A 58 4.43 33.18 -30.11
CA LYS A 58 4.17 33.68 -31.46
C LYS A 58 5.45 33.66 -32.30
N LEU A 59 5.58 32.71 -33.23
CA LEU A 59 6.73 32.66 -34.15
C LEU A 59 6.55 33.60 -35.35
N THR A 60 5.32 33.78 -35.83
CA THR A 60 4.98 34.74 -36.88
C THR A 60 3.61 35.35 -36.60
N ASN A 61 3.20 36.38 -37.36
CA ASN A 61 1.87 36.98 -37.23
C ASN A 61 0.71 36.00 -37.57
N ARG A 62 1.01 34.81 -38.09
CA ARG A 62 0.03 33.78 -38.48
C ARG A 62 0.26 32.43 -37.79
N LEU A 63 1.26 32.31 -36.91
CA LEU A 63 1.58 31.08 -36.20
C LEU A 63 1.91 31.36 -34.72
N THR A 64 1.11 30.77 -33.85
CA THR A 64 1.33 30.71 -32.40
C THR A 64 1.44 29.25 -32.00
N LEU A 65 2.48 28.90 -31.25
CA LEU A 65 2.64 27.59 -30.63
C LEU A 65 2.26 27.68 -29.15
N ASN A 66 1.31 26.84 -28.73
CA ASN A 66 1.02 26.60 -27.34
C ASN A 66 1.70 25.29 -26.94
N PHE A 67 2.61 25.33 -25.97
CA PHE A 67 3.21 24.12 -25.44
C PHE A 67 3.24 24.17 -23.92
N GLY A 68 3.11 23.00 -23.32
CA GLY A 68 3.18 22.84 -21.88
C GLY A 68 3.77 21.49 -21.53
N VAL A 69 4.54 21.47 -20.46
CA VAL A 69 5.13 20.27 -19.87
C VAL A 69 4.66 20.19 -18.44
N ARG A 70 4.17 19.00 -18.07
CA ARG A 70 3.84 18.65 -16.70
C ARG A 70 4.71 17.48 -16.29
N TRP A 71 5.28 17.57 -15.10
CA TRP A 71 5.95 16.46 -14.44
C TRP A 71 5.25 16.21 -13.12
N ASP A 72 4.90 14.96 -12.88
CA ASP A 72 4.25 14.49 -11.66
C ASP A 72 5.08 13.36 -11.06
N TYR A 73 5.26 13.40 -9.75
CA TYR A 73 5.88 12.35 -8.96
C TYR A 73 4.92 11.91 -7.87
N TYR A 74 4.65 10.60 -7.86
CA TYR A 74 3.84 9.91 -6.87
C TYR A 74 4.73 8.93 -6.11
N GLY A 75 5.01 9.23 -4.85
CA GLY A 75 5.74 8.31 -3.97
C GLY A 75 4.85 7.17 -3.48
N PRO A 76 5.42 6.00 -3.11
CA PRO A 76 4.63 4.92 -2.56
C PRO A 76 3.97 5.36 -1.23
N PRO A 77 2.66 5.11 -1.04
CA PRO A 77 2.00 5.42 0.21
C PRO A 77 2.57 4.55 1.33
N TRP A 78 2.73 5.14 2.51
CA TRP A 78 3.28 4.46 3.69
C TRP A 78 2.44 4.74 4.93
N GLU A 79 2.45 3.81 5.87
CA GLU A 79 1.75 3.96 7.14
C GLU A 79 2.75 4.41 8.21
N LYS A 80 2.34 5.37 9.04
CA LYS A 80 3.22 6.09 9.98
C LYS A 80 3.93 5.23 11.01
N HIS A 81 3.36 4.09 11.35
CA HIS A 81 3.92 3.15 12.30
C HIS A 81 4.78 2.09 11.61
N GLY A 82 5.03 2.16 10.29
CA GLY A 82 5.94 1.24 9.59
C GLY A 82 5.31 -0.11 9.24
N LEU A 83 3.97 -0.15 9.17
CA LEU A 83 3.21 -1.38 8.89
C LEU A 83 2.81 -1.54 7.42
N THR A 84 3.39 -0.75 6.52
CA THR A 84 3.14 -0.84 5.07
C THR A 84 4.30 -1.53 4.38
N ALA A 85 3.96 -2.44 3.47
CA ALA A 85 4.92 -3.05 2.56
C ALA A 85 4.58 -2.72 1.11
N THR A 86 5.61 -2.63 0.28
CA THR A 86 5.51 -2.52 -1.17
C THR A 86 6.49 -3.49 -1.82
N LEU A 87 6.50 -3.55 -3.14
CA LEU A 87 7.48 -4.30 -3.91
C LEU A 87 8.77 -3.49 -4.03
N ARG A 88 9.94 -4.15 -3.90
CA ARG A 88 11.25 -3.51 -4.05
C ARG A 88 11.37 -2.68 -5.34
N ASP A 89 10.79 -3.20 -6.41
CA ASP A 89 10.81 -2.58 -7.75
C ASP A 89 9.48 -1.86 -8.07
N ASN A 90 8.75 -1.41 -7.04
CA ASN A 90 7.42 -0.80 -7.18
C ASN A 90 6.48 -1.64 -8.07
N GLY A 91 5.74 -1.01 -8.98
CA GLY A 91 4.80 -1.70 -9.87
C GLY A 91 5.46 -2.72 -10.79
N ASP A 92 6.74 -2.51 -11.15
CA ASP A 92 7.46 -3.41 -12.06
C ASP A 92 7.74 -4.77 -11.41
N GLY A 93 7.85 -4.81 -10.08
CA GLY A 93 7.96 -6.05 -9.33
C GLY A 93 6.74 -6.97 -9.46
N LEU A 94 5.60 -6.48 -9.97
CA LEU A 94 4.38 -7.27 -10.13
C LEU A 94 4.50 -8.34 -11.22
N PHE A 95 5.40 -8.14 -12.18
CA PHE A 95 5.65 -9.10 -13.27
C PHE A 95 6.39 -10.37 -12.82
N GLY A 96 6.81 -10.44 -11.54
CA GLY A 96 7.35 -11.66 -10.96
C GLY A 96 8.71 -12.02 -11.52
N ILE A 97 8.92 -13.33 -11.68
CA ILE A 97 10.09 -13.89 -12.36
C ILE A 97 10.13 -13.54 -13.86
N SER A 98 9.00 -13.13 -14.43
CA SER A 98 8.86 -12.90 -15.87
C SER A 98 9.71 -11.72 -16.32
N GLY A 99 9.80 -10.66 -15.51
CA GLY A 99 10.58 -9.46 -15.83
C GLY A 99 10.19 -8.24 -14.99
N ARG A 100 10.41 -7.06 -15.56
CA ARG A 100 10.07 -5.75 -14.96
C ARG A 100 9.27 -4.86 -15.90
N SER A 101 8.67 -5.44 -16.94
CA SER A 101 7.95 -4.68 -17.95
C SER A 101 6.83 -5.51 -18.58
N PHE A 102 5.92 -4.83 -19.27
CA PHE A 102 4.89 -5.47 -20.10
C PHE A 102 5.46 -6.32 -21.24
N ALA A 103 6.66 -6.01 -21.74
CA ALA A 103 7.31 -6.84 -22.77
C ALA A 103 7.65 -8.25 -22.27
N ASP A 104 7.70 -8.40 -20.95
CA ASP A 104 8.05 -9.62 -20.25
C ASP A 104 6.85 -10.36 -19.66
N TRP A 105 5.64 -9.81 -19.83
CA TRP A 105 4.46 -10.33 -19.18
C TRP A 105 4.11 -11.75 -19.68
N MET A 106 3.97 -12.68 -18.73
CA MET A 106 3.61 -14.09 -18.98
C MET A 106 4.63 -14.85 -19.85
N ARG A 107 5.87 -14.35 -19.97
CA ARG A 107 6.91 -15.08 -20.71
C ARG A 107 7.25 -16.40 -20.03
N THR A 108 7.22 -17.47 -20.81
CA THR A 108 7.53 -18.83 -20.38
C THR A 108 8.93 -19.29 -20.80
N ASP A 109 9.65 -18.46 -21.56
CA ASP A 109 10.87 -18.86 -22.26
C ASP A 109 12.15 -18.84 -21.39
N GLY A 110 12.08 -18.31 -20.17
CA GLY A 110 13.11 -18.48 -19.14
C GLY A 110 14.50 -17.91 -19.48
N ARG A 111 14.63 -17.15 -20.57
CA ARG A 111 15.93 -16.68 -21.09
C ARG A 111 16.49 -15.46 -20.35
N THR A 112 15.66 -14.75 -19.59
CA THR A 112 16.06 -13.59 -18.76
C THR A 112 15.18 -13.47 -17.51
N PRO A 113 15.21 -14.45 -16.59
CA PRO A 113 14.38 -14.39 -15.40
C PRO A 113 14.83 -13.23 -14.51
N ALA A 114 13.92 -12.34 -14.16
CA ALA A 114 14.16 -11.34 -13.13
C ALA A 114 14.17 -12.01 -11.75
N PRO A 115 14.82 -11.40 -10.74
CA PRO A 115 14.71 -11.87 -9.37
C PRO A 115 13.25 -11.95 -8.91
N ALA A 116 12.95 -12.88 -8.01
CA ALA A 116 11.63 -13.01 -7.42
C ALA A 116 11.19 -11.68 -6.79
N SER A 117 9.89 -11.40 -6.89
CA SER A 117 9.28 -10.21 -6.29
C SER A 117 9.51 -10.22 -4.79
N GLU A 118 10.22 -9.21 -4.30
CA GLU A 118 10.50 -9.04 -2.89
C GLU A 118 9.60 -7.95 -2.31
N LEU A 119 8.93 -8.27 -1.20
CA LEU A 119 8.22 -7.29 -0.40
C LEU A 119 9.21 -6.61 0.54
N ILE A 120 9.20 -5.28 0.51
CA ILE A 120 9.98 -4.43 1.41
C ILE A 120 9.03 -3.56 2.23
N PHE A 121 9.40 -3.25 3.47
CA PHE A 121 8.67 -2.28 4.26
C PHE A 121 9.02 -0.85 3.84
N VAL A 122 8.03 0.04 3.83
CA VAL A 122 8.21 1.45 3.44
C VAL A 122 7.60 2.42 4.44
N GLY A 123 8.26 3.58 4.56
CA GLY A 123 7.93 4.63 5.51
C GLY A 123 8.90 4.72 6.68
N PRO A 124 8.70 5.70 7.57
CA PRO A 124 9.44 5.78 8.82
C PRO A 124 9.10 4.58 9.73
N LYS A 125 10.07 4.17 10.56
CA LYS A 125 9.90 3.12 11.59
C LYS A 125 9.58 1.72 11.03
N THR A 126 9.92 1.48 9.78
CA THR A 126 9.93 0.12 9.21
C THR A 126 11.05 -0.70 9.83
N PRO A 127 10.87 -2.03 9.98
CA PRO A 127 11.93 -2.93 10.43
C PRO A 127 13.17 -2.92 9.53
#